data_AF-A0A812TL53-F1
#
_entry.id   AF-A0A812TL53-F1
#
_cell.length_a   1.000
_cell.length_b   1.000
_cell.length_c   1.000
_cell.angle_alpha   90.00
_cell.angle_beta   90.00
_cell.angle_gamma   90.00
#
_symmetry.space_group_name_H-M   'P 1'
#
loop_
_entity.id
_entity.type
_entity.pdbx_description
1 polymer ?
#
loop_
_entity_poly.entity_id
_entity_poly.type
_entity_poly.pdbx_seq_one_letter_code
_entity_poly.pdbx_strand_id
1 'polypeptide(L)'
;MLMAAYRGIKFGEAERWMPSTEFCPGAPRIARQEGPACIQWNLYNEHGGQSEDCLYLNVFAPGCAPFGACSNLPVVVFPPGGGLVLGDNSGYAGLTNFVAAAGDIVMVVCFSAR
;
A
#
# COMPACT_ATOMS: atom_id res chain seq x y z
N MET A 1 16.80 6.49 -11.11
CA MET A 1 16.46 5.07 -11.35
C MET A 1 14.97 4.99 -11.67
N LEU A 2 14.56 4.25 -12.69
CA LEU A 2 13.14 4.02 -12.96
C LEU A 2 12.55 3.16 -11.83
N MET A 3 11.38 3.53 -11.31
CA MET A 3 10.68 2.84 -10.23
C MET A 3 9.36 2.31 -10.76
N ALA A 4 8.99 1.09 -10.37
CA ALA A 4 7.66 0.54 -10.56
C ALA A 4 6.81 0.85 -9.32
N ALA A 5 5.60 1.35 -9.53
CA ALA A 5 4.66 1.66 -8.48
C ALA A 5 3.32 0.99 -8.78
N TYR A 6 2.84 0.19 -7.83
CA TYR A 6 1.54 -0.46 -7.86
C TYR A 6 0.76 0.03 -6.66
N ARG A 7 -0.35 0.72 -6.91
CA ARG A 7 -1.13 1.38 -5.87
C ARG A 7 -2.57 0.89 -5.84
N GLY A 8 -3.15 0.85 -4.64
CA GLY A 8 -4.52 0.41 -4.42
C GLY A 8 -4.71 -1.09 -4.66
N ILE A 9 -3.76 -1.92 -4.23
CA ILE A 9 -3.91 -3.38 -4.29
C ILE A 9 -4.73 -3.82 -3.08
N LYS A 10 -5.93 -4.34 -3.31
CA LYS A 10 -6.75 -4.94 -2.25
C LYS A 10 -6.12 -6.25 -1.78
N PHE A 11 -5.89 -6.40 -0.48
CA PHE A 11 -5.27 -7.60 0.08
C PHE A 11 -6.20 -8.37 1.04
N GLY A 12 -7.26 -7.73 1.52
CA GLY A 12 -8.21 -8.37 2.42
C GLY A 12 -9.60 -7.77 2.35
N GLU A 13 -10.53 -8.44 3.02
CA GLU A 13 -11.90 -8.00 3.27
C GLU A 13 -12.22 -8.27 4.73
N ALA A 14 -13.03 -7.43 5.37
CA ALA A 14 -13.45 -7.63 6.75
C ALA A 14 -14.91 -7.23 6.89
N GLU A 15 -15.71 -8.13 7.48
CA GLU A 15 -16.98 -7.73 8.05
C GLU A 15 -16.74 -6.97 9.35
N ARG A 16 -17.69 -6.11 9.72
CA ARG A 16 -17.58 -5.28 10.91
C ARG A 16 -17.35 -6.16 12.15
N TRP A 17 -16.22 -5.92 12.82
CA TRP A 17 -15.79 -6.62 14.05
C TRP A 17 -15.44 -8.09 13.88
N MET A 18 -15.19 -8.52 12.65
CA MET A 18 -14.65 -9.83 12.35
C MET A 18 -13.20 -9.71 11.89
N PRO A 19 -12.39 -10.77 12.06
CA PRO A 19 -11.08 -10.84 11.44
C PRO A 19 -11.15 -10.66 9.93
N SER A 20 -10.12 -10.03 9.35
CA SER A 20 -10.02 -9.95 7.90
C SER A 20 -9.80 -11.32 7.26
N THR A 21 -10.45 -11.56 6.13
CA THR A 21 -10.17 -12.67 5.23
C THR A 21 -9.29 -12.20 4.08
N GLU A 22 -8.50 -13.13 3.52
CA GLU A 22 -7.72 -12.85 2.32
C GLU A 22 -8.61 -12.46 1.13
N PHE A 23 -8.15 -11.49 0.35
CA PHE A 23 -8.80 -11.13 -0.91
C PHE A 23 -7.96 -11.64 -2.09
N CYS A 24 -8.50 -12.61 -2.82
CA CYS A 24 -7.90 -13.14 -4.04
C CYS A 24 -8.58 -12.53 -5.27
N PRO A 25 -7.90 -11.67 -6.04
CA PRO A 25 -8.49 -11.13 -7.26
C PRO A 25 -8.63 -12.24 -8.31
N GLY A 26 -9.87 -12.54 -8.72
CA GLY A 26 -10.14 -13.52 -9.79
C GLY A 26 -9.69 -13.11 -11.20
N ALA A 27 -9.18 -11.89 -11.37
CA ALA A 27 -8.64 -11.36 -12.62
C ALA A 27 -7.63 -10.23 -12.35
N PRO A 28 -6.71 -9.94 -13.30
CA PRO A 28 -5.81 -8.80 -13.20
C PRO A 28 -6.56 -7.47 -12.98
N ARG A 29 -6.01 -6.59 -12.13
CA ARG A 29 -6.58 -5.26 -11.86
C ARG A 29 -5.57 -4.15 -12.11
N ILE A 30 -6.07 -2.97 -12.46
CA ILE A 30 -5.24 -1.79 -12.69
C ILE A 30 -4.89 -1.16 -11.34
N ALA A 31 -3.63 -1.28 -10.93
CA ALA A 31 -3.11 -0.76 -9.67
C ALA A 31 -2.35 0.58 -9.86
N ARG A 32 -3.05 1.63 -10.30
CA ARG A 32 -2.44 2.96 -10.61
C ARG A 32 -2.88 4.09 -9.68
N GLN A 33 -3.88 3.85 -8.85
CA GLN A 33 -4.51 4.85 -7.98
C GLN A 33 -4.52 4.31 -6.56
N GLU A 34 -4.45 5.22 -5.59
CA GLU A 34 -4.54 4.86 -4.18
C GLU A 34 -5.91 4.27 -3.85
N GLY A 35 -5.94 3.33 -2.90
CA GLY A 35 -7.19 2.88 -2.30
C GLY A 35 -7.71 3.92 -1.30
N PRO A 36 -8.98 3.84 -0.88
CA PRO A 36 -9.48 4.67 0.20
C PRO A 36 -8.78 4.28 1.50
N ALA A 37 -8.61 5.25 2.38
CA ALA A 37 -8.18 5.01 3.74
C ALA A 37 -9.34 4.51 4.62
N CYS A 38 -9.02 4.04 5.82
CA CYS A 38 -10.05 3.67 6.78
C CYS A 38 -10.72 4.91 7.38
N ILE A 39 -11.97 4.74 7.83
CA ILE A 39 -12.73 5.82 8.45
C ILE A 39 -11.98 6.34 9.70
N GLN A 40 -11.60 7.61 9.67
CA GLN A 40 -10.78 8.26 10.70
C GLN A 40 -11.23 9.70 10.95
N TRP A 41 -10.81 10.29 12.08
CA TRP A 41 -11.20 11.66 12.43
C TRP A 41 -10.63 12.64 11.40
N ASN A 42 -11.52 13.23 10.61
CA ASN A 42 -11.25 13.97 9.37
C ASN A 42 -10.26 15.15 9.57
N LEU A 43 -8.96 14.87 9.51
CA LEU A 43 -7.88 15.85 9.61
C LEU A 43 -7.09 16.01 8.30
N TYR A 44 -7.24 15.08 7.35
CA TYR A 44 -6.57 15.12 6.06
C TYR A 44 -7.54 14.71 4.95
N ASN A 45 -7.60 15.48 3.86
CA ASN A 45 -8.31 15.08 2.65
C ASN A 45 -7.47 13.99 1.96
N GLU A 46 -7.83 12.75 2.23
CA GLU A 46 -7.04 11.57 1.89
C GLU A 46 -7.16 11.29 0.39
N HIS A 47 -6.05 11.02 -0.27
CA HIS A 47 -6.01 10.76 -1.71
C HIS A 47 -6.71 9.42 -2.00
N GLY A 48 -8.02 9.47 -2.28
CA GLY A 48 -8.87 8.28 -2.44
C GLY A 48 -10.12 8.29 -1.55
N GLY A 49 -10.22 9.24 -0.60
CA GLY A 49 -11.31 9.32 0.37
C GLY A 49 -11.18 8.30 1.50
N GLN A 50 -12.23 8.18 2.31
CA GLN A 50 -12.32 7.20 3.39
C GLN A 50 -13.45 6.19 3.15
N SER A 51 -13.24 4.94 3.56
CA SER A 51 -14.19 3.84 3.40
C SER A 51 -14.02 2.82 4.52
N GLU A 52 -15.05 2.01 4.80
CA GLU A 52 -14.88 0.78 5.60
C GLU A 52 -14.25 -0.35 4.76
N ASP A 53 -14.37 -0.31 3.43
CA ASP A 53 -13.58 -1.15 2.52
C ASP A 53 -12.22 -0.47 2.26
N CYS A 54 -11.29 -0.62 3.20
CA CYS A 54 -10.00 0.10 3.23
C CYS A 54 -8.76 -0.80 3.30
N LEU A 55 -8.89 -2.12 3.17
CA LEU A 55 -7.78 -3.08 3.25
C LEU A 55 -6.98 -3.13 1.93
N TYR A 56 -6.24 -2.05 1.70
CA TYR A 56 -5.40 -1.83 0.52
C TYR A 56 -3.94 -1.61 0.90
N LEU A 57 -3.04 -2.02 0.01
CA LEU A 57 -1.61 -1.77 0.11
C LEU A 57 -1.04 -1.20 -1.18
N ASN A 58 0.14 -0.62 -1.06
CA ASN A 58 0.94 -0.09 -2.16
C ASN A 58 2.30 -0.77 -2.20
N VAL A 59 2.79 -1.05 -3.40
CA VAL A 59 4.10 -1.67 -3.63
C VAL A 59 4.95 -0.77 -4.51
N PHE A 60 6.16 -0.47 -4.04
CA PHE A 60 7.16 0.30 -4.75
C PHE A 60 8.42 -0.54 -4.91
N ALA A 61 8.92 -0.66 -6.14
CA ALA A 61 10.06 -1.52 -6.45
C ALA A 61 10.97 -0.86 -7.51
N PRO A 62 12.24 -1.28 -7.61
CA PRO A 62 13.11 -0.90 -8.72
C PRO A 62 12.48 -1.32 -10.05
N GLY A 63 12.63 -0.49 -11.09
CA GLY A 63 12.04 -0.75 -12.41
C GLY A 63 12.55 -2.02 -13.10
N CYS A 64 13.66 -2.60 -12.62
CA CYS A 64 14.18 -3.88 -13.09
C CYS A 64 13.45 -5.10 -12.48
N ALA A 65 12.75 -4.93 -11.35
CA ALA A 65 12.10 -6.04 -10.64
C ALA A 65 10.92 -6.67 -11.41
N PRO A 66 9.99 -5.90 -12.02
CA PRO A 66 8.84 -6.49 -12.73
C PRO A 66 9.21 -7.38 -13.91
N PHE A 67 10.40 -7.19 -14.49
CA PHE A 67 10.90 -7.94 -15.64
C PHE A 67 11.89 -9.05 -15.26
N GLY A 68 12.06 -9.32 -13.96
CA GLY A 68 12.96 -10.36 -13.46
C GLY A 68 14.46 -10.05 -13.59
N ALA A 69 14.83 -8.84 -14.03
CA ALA A 69 16.23 -8.42 -14.11
C ALA A 69 16.86 -8.16 -12.73
N CYS A 70 16.02 -7.95 -11.71
CA CYS A 70 16.38 -7.92 -10.30
C CYS A 70 15.44 -8.87 -9.54
N SER A 71 15.98 -9.83 -8.80
CA SER A 71 15.21 -10.85 -8.09
C SER A 71 15.72 -11.05 -6.66
N ASN A 72 14.93 -11.73 -5.82
CA ASN A 72 15.25 -11.99 -4.41
C ASN A 72 15.60 -10.71 -3.60
N LEU A 73 14.93 -9.60 -3.94
CA LEU A 73 15.15 -8.32 -3.28
C LEU A 73 14.57 -8.35 -1.86
N PRO A 74 15.25 -7.73 -0.86
CA PRO A 74 14.69 -7.51 0.46
C PRO A 74 13.37 -6.76 0.39
N VAL A 75 12.40 -7.19 1.22
CA VAL A 75 11.10 -6.54 1.33
C VAL A 75 11.00 -5.79 2.65
N VAL A 76 10.75 -4.48 2.56
CA VAL A 76 10.48 -3.61 3.71
C VAL A 76 8.97 -3.39 3.79
N VAL A 77 8.36 -3.85 4.87
CA VAL A 77 6.94 -3.59 5.16
C VAL A 77 6.84 -2.40 6.09
N PHE A 78 6.14 -1.35 5.67
CA PHE A 78 5.95 -0.12 6.43
C PHE A 78 4.49 0.02 6.87
N PRO A 79 4.18 -0.26 8.14
CA PRO A 79 2.90 0.10 8.74
C PRO A 79 2.91 1.59 9.12
N PRO A 80 1.92 2.38 8.69
CA PRO A 80 1.73 3.74 9.16
C PRO A 80 1.62 3.85 10.67
N GLY A 81 2.01 5.01 11.20
CA GLY A 81 1.75 5.39 12.58
C GLY A 81 0.28 5.78 12.81
N GLY A 82 0.06 6.77 13.67
CA GLY A 82 -1.28 7.34 13.90
C GLY A 82 -2.07 6.68 15.04
N GLY A 83 -1.41 5.91 15.91
CA GLY A 83 -1.98 5.48 17.19
C GLY A 83 -3.21 4.59 17.08
N LEU A 84 -3.36 3.84 15.98
CA LEU A 84 -4.51 2.98 15.66
C LEU A 84 -5.83 3.74 15.42
N VAL A 85 -5.76 5.07 15.28
CA VAL A 85 -6.94 5.93 15.06
C VAL A 85 -6.81 6.79 13.81
N LEU A 86 -5.59 6.94 13.30
CA LEU A 86 -5.26 7.67 12.09
C LEU A 86 -4.24 6.88 11.27
N GLY A 87 -4.13 7.23 9.99
CA GLY A 87 -3.14 6.67 9.08
C GLY A 87 -3.77 6.19 7.78
N ASP A 88 -2.96 6.18 6.72
CA ASP A 88 -3.34 5.66 5.42
C ASP A 88 -2.07 5.13 4.71
N ASN A 89 -2.24 4.54 3.52
CA ASN A 89 -1.15 4.00 2.71
C ASN A 89 -0.65 4.99 1.62
N SER A 90 -1.22 6.18 1.56
CA SER A 90 -1.03 7.23 0.57
C SER A 90 -0.07 8.33 1.04
N GLY A 91 0.34 9.24 0.15
CA GLY A 91 1.06 10.45 0.54
C GLY A 91 2.54 10.27 0.95
N TYR A 92 3.09 9.06 0.92
CA TYR A 92 4.48 8.79 1.31
C TYR A 92 5.51 9.04 0.20
N ALA A 93 5.62 10.28 -0.29
CA ALA A 93 6.66 10.65 -1.25
C ALA A 93 8.10 10.40 -0.71
N GLY A 94 8.30 10.38 0.61
CA GLY A 94 9.59 10.03 1.21
C GLY A 94 9.97 8.55 1.05
N LEU A 95 8.98 7.65 1.01
CA LEU A 95 9.19 6.21 0.91
C LEU A 95 9.60 5.78 -0.49
N THR A 96 9.06 6.44 -1.53
CA THR A 96 9.50 6.21 -2.91
C THR A 96 10.95 6.67 -3.13
N ASN A 97 11.36 7.76 -2.49
CA ASN A 97 12.75 8.21 -2.49
C ASN A 97 13.69 7.22 -1.80
N PHE A 98 13.23 6.54 -0.74
CA PHE A 98 13.99 5.51 -0.06
C PHE A 98 14.26 4.30 -0.98
N VAL A 99 13.24 3.82 -1.70
CA VAL A 99 13.41 2.76 -2.71
C VAL A 99 14.36 3.20 -3.82
N ALA A 100 14.23 4.45 -4.29
CA ALA A 100 15.10 4.99 -5.33
C ALA A 100 16.57 5.16 -4.87
N ALA A 101 16.79 5.49 -3.60
CA ALA A 101 18.12 5.67 -3.03
C ALA A 101 18.82 4.35 -2.71
N ALA A 102 18.08 3.37 -2.16
CA ALA A 102 18.61 2.03 -1.91
C ALA A 102 18.87 1.27 -3.22
N GLY A 103 17.93 1.33 -4.17
CA GLY A 103 18.07 0.74 -5.51
C GLY A 103 17.86 -0.77 -5.58
N ASP A 104 17.81 -1.47 -4.45
CA ASP A 104 17.76 -2.93 -4.37
C ASP A 104 16.71 -3.46 -3.38
N ILE A 105 15.75 -2.64 -2.95
CA ILE A 105 14.68 -3.05 -2.02
C ILE A 105 13.30 -2.95 -2.65
N VAL A 106 12.36 -3.77 -2.21
CA VAL A 106 10.93 -3.58 -2.44
C VAL A 106 10.31 -3.02 -1.18
N MET A 107 9.49 -1.99 -1.32
CA MET A 107 8.75 -1.39 -0.22
C MET A 107 7.26 -1.67 -0.36
N VAL A 108 6.67 -2.17 0.72
CA VAL A 108 5.24 -2.42 0.84
C VAL A 108 4.68 -1.49 1.91
N VAL A 109 3.81 -0.58 1.52
CA VAL A 109 3.10 0.29 2.45
C VAL A 109 1.72 -0.29 2.64
N CYS A 110 1.42 -0.72 3.87
CA CYS A 110 0.16 -1.35 4.21
C CYS A 110 -0.42 -0.66 5.43
N PHE A 111 -1.67 -0.20 5.33
CA PHE A 111 -2.41 0.27 6.48
C PHE A 111 -3.53 -0.71 6.81
N SER A 112 -3.73 -0.95 8.09
CA SER A 112 -4.88 -1.66 8.62
C SER A 112 -5.38 -0.90 9.84
N ALA A 113 -6.61 -0.39 9.77
CA ALA A 113 -7.34 0.02 10.96
C ALA A 113 -8.84 -0.22 10.81
N ARG A 114 -9.23 -1.49 10.94
CA ARG A 114 -10.30 -2.01 11.81
C ARG A 114 -10.28 -3.53 11.79
#